data_AF-A0A0M0JD49-F1
#
_entry.id   AF-A0A0M0JD49-F1
#
_cell.length_a   1.000
_cell.length_b   1.000
_cell.length_c   1.000
_cell.angle_alpha   90.00
_cell.angle_beta   90.00
_cell.angle_gamma   90.00
#
_symmetry.space_group_name_H-M   'P 1'
#
loop_
_entity.id
_entity.type
_entity.pdbx_description
1 polymer ?
#
loop_
_entity_poly.entity_id
_entity_poly.type
_entity_poly.pdbx_seq_one_letter_code
_entity_poly.pdbx_strand_id
1 'polypeptide(L)'
;MASTSTGGGASDVLGFKPTALIDEVFNIVRFSIQQSTDALEEALRQHPELGQQPKVVREGVIHWEDSMLRVADQNLDKFELYTLKNVFAVPDDLQLASPQPMVTEEESQLDAETEALWAQLQRSLATKRELQRKLTAAQRTTELWAAHRESVHKLAASQQASNVQGTLQGLQRLSDTLQDGWHLLRSSDGVGGDSGSLVPGPRGAAQRYAQRRGQISTAEPSDLLKLSSMLAAS
;
A
#
# COMPACT_ATOMS: atom_id res chain seq x y z
N MET A 1 -18.65 28.26 60.94
CA MET A 1 -18.04 28.17 59.60
C MET A 1 -18.59 26.91 58.97
N ALA A 2 -19.60 27.06 58.11
CA ALA A 2 -20.25 25.93 57.44
C ALA A 2 -19.47 25.65 56.16
N SER A 3 -18.70 24.57 56.18
CA SER A 3 -18.01 24.04 55.00
C SER A 3 -19.07 23.53 54.03
N THR A 4 -19.27 24.24 52.94
CA THR A 4 -20.05 23.80 51.78
C THR A 4 -19.38 22.55 51.21
N SER A 5 -19.91 21.39 51.58
CA SER A 5 -19.69 20.14 50.84
C SER A 5 -20.28 20.35 49.45
N THR A 6 -19.41 20.63 48.48
CA THR A 6 -19.72 20.49 47.07
C THR A 6 -20.20 19.06 46.84
N GLY A 7 -21.51 18.91 46.66
CA GLY A 7 -22.14 17.64 46.33
C GLY A 7 -21.44 17.03 45.11
N GLY A 8 -21.06 15.76 45.24
CA GLY A 8 -20.46 15.02 44.14
C GLY A 8 -21.41 15.05 42.94
N GLY A 9 -20.91 15.52 41.81
CA GLY A 9 -21.73 15.58 40.59
C GLY A 9 -22.09 14.18 40.11
N ALA A 10 -22.98 14.06 39.12
CA ALA A 10 -23.33 12.78 38.50
C ALA A 10 -22.10 11.93 38.09
N SER A 11 -20.98 12.58 37.76
CA SER A 11 -19.73 11.90 37.40
C SER A 11 -19.10 11.11 38.57
N ASP A 12 -19.27 11.59 39.81
CA ASP A 12 -18.69 10.95 41.00
C ASP A 12 -19.49 9.69 41.40
N VAL A 13 -20.79 9.68 41.13
CA VAL A 13 -21.66 8.52 41.37
C VAL A 13 -21.46 7.45 40.30
N LEU A 14 -21.35 7.88 39.05
CA LEU A 14 -21.30 6.96 37.90
C LEU A 14 -19.88 6.41 37.66
N GLY A 15 -18.84 7.05 38.21
CA GLY A 15 -17.44 6.67 37.96
C GLY A 15 -16.96 6.98 36.53
N PHE A 16 -17.79 7.63 35.73
CA PHE A 16 -17.45 8.11 34.39
C PHE A 16 -18.21 9.41 34.10
N LYS A 17 -17.72 10.18 33.12
CA LYS A 17 -18.40 11.39 32.66
C LYS A 17 -19.50 10.99 31.66
N PRO A 18 -20.78 11.32 31.91
CA PRO A 18 -21.88 10.99 30.99
C PRO A 18 -21.66 11.45 29.56
N THR A 19 -21.03 12.62 29.36
CA THR A 19 -20.69 13.15 28.03
C THR A 19 -19.77 12.20 27.25
N ALA A 20 -18.82 11.53 27.91
CA ALA A 20 -17.90 10.60 27.25
C ALA A 20 -18.62 9.34 26.72
N LEU A 21 -19.66 8.88 27.43
CA LEU A 21 -20.50 7.79 26.95
C LEU A 21 -21.33 8.22 25.74
N ILE A 22 -21.88 9.44 25.79
CA ILE A 22 -22.65 10.01 24.69
C ILE A 22 -21.76 10.17 23.46
N ASP A 23 -20.56 10.71 23.59
CA ASP A 23 -19.57 10.82 22.50
C ASP A 23 -19.31 9.46 21.82
N GLU A 24 -19.20 8.39 22.60
CA GLU A 24 -19.00 7.04 22.06
C GLU A 24 -20.23 6.56 21.27
N VAL A 25 -21.45 6.84 21.74
CA VAL A 25 -22.69 6.54 21.01
C VAL A 25 -22.72 7.30 19.68
N PHE A 26 -22.33 8.58 19.66
CA PHE A 26 -22.23 9.36 18.42
C PHE A 26 -21.26 8.71 17.42
N ASN A 27 -20.09 8.28 17.90
CA ASN A 27 -19.10 7.61 17.06
C ASN A 27 -19.62 6.29 16.49
N ILE A 28 -20.28 5.45 17.31
CA ILE A 28 -20.85 4.17 16.89
C ILE A 28 -21.92 4.38 15.82
N VAL A 29 -22.82 5.36 16.00
CA VAL A 29 -23.88 5.62 15.02
C VAL A 29 -23.30 6.11 13.70
N ARG A 30 -22.35 7.07 13.74
CA ARG A 30 -21.68 7.56 12.52
C ARG A 30 -20.98 6.43 11.77
N PHE A 31 -20.24 5.58 12.48
CA PHE A 31 -19.57 4.44 11.90
C PHE A 31 -20.55 3.43 11.28
N SER A 32 -21.68 3.18 11.95
CA SER A 32 -22.72 2.27 11.46
C SER A 32 -23.39 2.79 10.19
N ILE A 33 -23.61 4.11 10.09
CA ILE A 33 -24.10 4.76 8.87
C ILE A 33 -23.11 4.54 7.73
N GLN A 34 -21.82 4.80 7.94
CA GLN A 34 -20.76 4.59 6.94
C GLN A 34 -20.70 3.14 6.46
N GLN A 35 -20.71 2.17 7.37
CA GLN A 35 -20.75 0.76 6.98
C GLN A 35 -21.99 0.40 6.16
N SER A 36 -23.15 0.96 6.51
CA SER A 36 -24.39 0.74 5.79
C SER A 36 -24.35 1.39 4.40
N THR A 37 -23.74 2.56 4.28
CA THR A 37 -23.47 3.26 3.01
C THR A 37 -22.60 2.41 2.09
N ASP A 38 -21.50 1.87 2.60
CA ASP A 38 -20.59 1.01 1.83
C ASP A 38 -21.29 -0.27 1.35
N ALA A 39 -22.06 -0.92 2.24
CA ALA A 39 -22.83 -2.11 1.90
C ALA A 39 -23.93 -1.81 0.88
N LEU A 40 -24.59 -0.66 0.97
CA LEU A 40 -25.56 -0.19 0.00
C LEU A 40 -24.92 0.06 -1.36
N GLU A 41 -23.74 0.69 -1.41
CA GLU A 41 -23.01 0.91 -2.66
C GLU A 41 -22.68 -0.42 -3.36
N GLU A 42 -22.17 -1.39 -2.61
CA GLU A 42 -21.84 -2.71 -3.14
C GLU A 42 -23.09 -3.43 -3.66
N ALA A 43 -24.20 -3.41 -2.92
CA ALA A 43 -25.45 -4.01 -3.36
C ALA A 43 -25.99 -3.35 -4.64
N LEU A 44 -25.92 -2.02 -4.75
CA LEU A 44 -26.38 -1.29 -5.93
C LEU A 44 -25.49 -1.54 -7.16
N ARG A 45 -24.18 -1.74 -6.97
CA ARG A 45 -23.25 -2.11 -8.06
C ARG A 45 -23.54 -3.48 -8.66
N GLN A 46 -24.08 -4.40 -7.86
CA GLN A 46 -24.47 -5.74 -8.33
C GLN A 46 -25.79 -5.73 -9.12
N HIS A 47 -26.54 -4.62 -9.12
CA HIS A 47 -27.79 -4.51 -9.86
C HIS A 47 -27.54 -4.35 -11.38
N PRO A 48 -28.26 -5.08 -12.27
CA PRO A 48 -27.97 -5.13 -13.71
C PRO A 48 -27.99 -3.77 -14.43
N GLU A 49 -28.89 -2.88 -14.02
CA GLU A 49 -29.07 -1.55 -14.63
C GLU A 49 -28.18 -0.48 -13.99
N LEU A 50 -27.96 -0.56 -12.68
CA LEU A 50 -27.24 0.46 -11.91
C LEU A 50 -25.73 0.19 -11.90
N GLY A 51 -25.32 -1.07 -11.99
CA GLY A 51 -23.92 -1.47 -12.14
C GLY A 51 -23.26 -0.94 -13.42
N GLN A 52 -24.06 -0.62 -14.44
CA GLN A 52 -23.57 0.05 -15.66
C GLN A 52 -23.32 1.56 -15.46
N GLN A 53 -23.80 2.13 -14.35
CA GLN A 53 -23.71 3.56 -14.04
C GLN A 53 -23.03 3.79 -12.67
N PRO A 54 -21.77 3.36 -12.48
CA PRO A 54 -21.10 3.41 -11.18
C PRO A 54 -20.97 4.82 -10.61
N LYS A 55 -20.90 5.85 -11.47
CA LYS A 55 -20.86 7.26 -11.03
C LYS A 55 -22.17 7.70 -10.38
N VAL A 56 -23.31 7.36 -10.99
CA VAL A 56 -24.63 7.72 -10.47
C VAL A 56 -24.89 7.02 -9.14
N VAL A 57 -24.49 5.75 -9.02
CA VAL A 57 -24.56 5.01 -7.75
C VAL A 57 -23.71 5.69 -6.68
N ARG A 58 -22.45 6.03 -7.00
CA ARG A 58 -21.54 6.71 -6.06
C ARG A 58 -22.12 8.05 -5.57
N GLU A 59 -22.58 8.89 -6.48
CA GLU A 59 -23.17 10.20 -6.15
C GLU A 59 -24.44 10.07 -5.32
N GLY A 60 -25.32 9.13 -5.67
CA GLY A 60 -26.55 8.88 -4.91
C GLY A 60 -26.28 8.37 -3.49
N VAL A 61 -25.31 7.47 -3.33
CA VAL A 61 -24.91 6.92 -2.03
C VAL A 61 -24.25 7.99 -1.15
N ILE A 62 -23.41 8.87 -1.72
CA ILE A 62 -22.84 10.01 -0.99
C ILE A 62 -23.96 10.94 -0.48
N HIS A 63 -24.93 11.27 -1.35
CA HIS A 63 -26.07 12.10 -0.93
C HIS A 63 -26.95 11.44 0.13
N TRP A 64 -27.08 10.12 0.08
CA TRP A 64 -27.78 9.35 1.10
C TRP A 64 -27.04 9.39 2.44
N GLU A 65 -25.72 9.14 2.44
CA GLU A 65 -24.87 9.20 3.63
C GLU A 65 -24.96 10.58 4.29
N ASP A 66 -24.76 11.64 3.52
CA ASP A 66 -24.87 13.03 3.99
C ASP A 66 -26.24 13.32 4.63
N SER A 67 -27.31 12.77 4.04
CA SER A 67 -28.67 12.95 4.56
C SER A 67 -28.89 12.18 5.86
N MET A 68 -28.37 10.95 5.95
CA MET A 68 -28.45 10.14 7.15
C MET A 68 -27.63 10.74 8.28
N LEU A 69 -26.42 11.22 8.02
CA LEU A 69 -25.60 11.90 9.01
C LEU A 69 -26.30 13.14 9.56
N ARG A 70 -26.88 13.98 8.71
CA ARG A 70 -27.64 15.16 9.15
C ARG A 70 -28.82 14.80 10.05
N VAL A 71 -29.59 13.76 9.70
CA VAL A 71 -30.73 13.31 10.51
C VAL A 71 -30.26 12.67 11.82
N ALA A 72 -29.16 11.91 11.78
CA ALA A 72 -28.58 11.31 12.97
C ALA A 72 -28.09 12.38 13.94
N ASP A 73 -27.29 13.34 13.48
CA ASP A 73 -26.78 14.44 14.31
C ASP A 73 -27.93 15.19 15.01
N GLN A 74 -28.97 15.61 14.27
CA GLN A 74 -30.12 16.31 14.86
C GLN A 74 -30.88 15.51 15.93
N ASN A 75 -30.96 14.20 15.78
CA ASN A 75 -31.65 13.34 16.74
C ASN A 75 -30.75 12.96 17.91
N LEU A 76 -29.45 12.80 17.66
CA LEU A 76 -28.45 12.53 18.68
C LEU A 76 -28.23 13.76 19.59
N ASP A 77 -28.31 14.98 19.06
CA ASP A 77 -28.31 16.21 19.87
C ASP A 77 -29.49 16.24 20.86
N LYS A 78 -30.69 15.83 20.41
CA LYS A 78 -31.88 15.74 21.28
C LYS A 78 -31.73 14.62 22.30
N PHE A 79 -31.16 13.49 21.89
CA PHE A 79 -30.85 12.37 22.77
C PHE A 79 -29.84 12.77 23.85
N GLU A 80 -28.76 13.48 23.50
CA GLU A 80 -27.78 14.02 24.43
C GLU A 80 -28.45 14.93 25.45
N LEU A 81 -29.22 15.93 24.97
CA LEU A 81 -29.92 16.86 25.85
C LEU A 81 -30.87 16.12 26.80
N TYR A 82 -31.62 15.15 26.30
CA TYR A 82 -32.55 14.37 27.12
C TYR A 82 -31.83 13.52 28.15
N THR A 83 -30.78 12.80 27.75
CA THR A 83 -30.05 11.89 28.64
C THR A 83 -29.31 12.64 29.74
N LEU A 84 -28.63 13.74 29.41
CA LEU A 84 -27.95 14.58 30.40
C LEU A 84 -28.95 15.20 31.39
N LYS A 85 -30.13 15.62 30.92
CA LYS A 85 -31.12 16.30 31.75
C LYS A 85 -31.99 15.36 32.59
N ASN A 86 -32.24 14.13 32.14
CA ASN A 86 -33.24 13.26 32.77
C ASN A 86 -32.67 11.91 33.24
N VAL A 87 -31.67 11.36 32.56
CA VAL A 87 -31.12 10.04 32.88
C VAL A 87 -29.92 10.17 33.81
N PHE A 88 -29.01 11.09 33.50
CA PHE A 88 -27.79 11.32 34.27
C PHE A 88 -27.88 12.52 35.22
N ALA A 89 -29.03 13.19 35.29
CA ALA A 89 -29.25 14.26 36.26
C ALA A 89 -29.46 13.66 37.65
N VAL A 90 -28.63 14.08 38.60
CA VAL A 90 -28.85 13.81 40.02
C VAL A 90 -29.66 14.97 40.58
N PRO A 91 -30.86 14.72 41.15
CA PRO A 91 -31.63 15.76 41.83
C PRO A 91 -30.84 16.39 42.98
N ASP A 92 -30.88 17.72 43.10
CA ASP A 92 -30.15 18.47 44.14
C ASP A 92 -30.57 18.06 45.57
N ASP A 93 -31.79 17.54 45.70
CA ASP A 93 -32.42 17.11 46.95
C ASP A 93 -31.84 15.78 47.48
N LEU A 94 -31.12 15.04 46.63
CA LEU A 94 -30.53 13.75 46.99
C LEU A 94 -29.15 13.95 47.61
N GLN A 95 -29.06 13.71 48.91
CA GLN A 95 -27.77 13.50 49.57
C GLN A 95 -27.20 12.17 49.11
N LEU A 96 -26.36 12.23 48.09
CA LEU A 96 -25.52 11.11 47.71
C LEU A 96 -24.66 10.75 48.92
N ALA A 97 -24.82 9.52 49.42
CA ALA A 97 -23.92 9.02 50.44
C ALA A 97 -22.50 9.10 49.89
N SER A 98 -21.65 9.95 50.48
CA SER A 98 -20.23 9.92 50.18
C SER A 98 -19.75 8.50 50.43
N PRO A 99 -18.99 7.88 49.51
CA PRO A 99 -18.40 6.58 49.77
C PRO A 99 -17.63 6.69 51.08
N GLN A 100 -18.11 6.02 52.12
CA GLN A 100 -17.43 6.01 53.39
C GLN A 100 -16.08 5.33 53.16
N PRO A 101 -14.96 5.91 53.61
CA PRO A 101 -13.67 5.24 53.50
C PRO A 101 -13.73 3.98 54.36
N MET A 102 -13.97 2.84 53.72
CA MET A 102 -13.79 1.53 54.31
C MET A 102 -12.29 1.25 54.29
N VAL A 103 -11.59 1.75 55.32
CA VAL A 103 -10.21 1.34 55.59
C VAL A 103 -10.28 0.00 56.30
N THR A 104 -10.32 -1.08 55.54
CA THR A 104 -10.17 -2.47 56.02
C THR A 104 -8.75 -2.97 55.68
N GLU A 105 -8.29 -4.02 56.39
CA GLU A 105 -6.99 -4.70 56.16
C GLU A 105 -6.76 -5.17 54.69
N GLU A 106 -7.79 -5.09 53.86
CA GLU A 106 -7.80 -5.32 52.41
C GLU A 106 -6.99 -4.27 51.62
N GLU A 107 -6.74 -3.06 52.15
CA GLU A 107 -5.97 -2.01 51.44
C GLU A 107 -4.56 -2.49 51.06
N SER A 108 -3.84 -3.17 51.96
CA SER A 108 -2.49 -3.66 51.66
C SER A 108 -2.48 -4.76 50.60
N GLN A 109 -3.56 -5.54 50.49
CA GLN A 109 -3.70 -6.57 49.46
C GLN A 109 -4.05 -5.93 48.12
N LEU A 110 -4.91 -4.91 48.12
CA LEU A 110 -5.28 -4.12 46.95
C LEU A 110 -4.09 -3.33 46.40
N ASP A 111 -3.25 -2.75 47.26
CA ASP A 111 -2.03 -2.05 46.85
C ASP A 111 -1.05 -3.01 46.15
N ALA A 112 -0.84 -4.20 46.73
CA ALA A 112 0.01 -5.23 46.14
C ALA A 112 -0.55 -5.74 44.80
N GLU A 113 -1.87 -5.92 44.69
CA GLU A 113 -2.52 -6.30 43.44
C GLU A 113 -2.41 -5.19 42.39
N THR A 114 -2.59 -3.93 42.80
CA THR A 114 -2.47 -2.76 41.91
C THR A 114 -1.06 -2.61 41.37
N GLU A 115 -0.04 -2.79 42.21
CA GLU A 115 1.37 -2.81 41.76
C GLU A 115 1.65 -3.98 40.80
N ALA A 116 1.10 -5.16 41.07
CA ALA A 116 1.23 -6.31 40.18
C ALA A 116 0.58 -6.06 38.81
N LEU A 117 -0.63 -5.50 38.80
CA LEU A 117 -1.34 -5.11 37.58
C LEU A 117 -0.60 -4.01 36.82
N TRP A 118 -0.01 -3.04 37.51
CA TRP A 118 0.81 -2.01 36.90
C TRP A 118 2.06 -2.60 36.24
N ALA A 119 2.74 -3.53 36.92
CA ALA A 119 3.87 -4.25 36.35
C ALA A 119 3.45 -5.07 35.12
N GLN A 120 2.28 -5.72 35.15
CA GLN A 120 1.72 -6.44 34.01
C GLN A 120 1.39 -5.50 32.85
N LEU A 121 0.81 -4.33 33.11
CA LEU A 121 0.53 -3.32 32.09
C LEU A 121 1.81 -2.80 31.44
N GLN A 122 2.87 -2.55 32.23
CA GLN A 122 4.16 -2.14 31.67
C GLN A 122 4.76 -3.21 30.76
N ARG A 123 4.65 -4.49 31.13
CA ARG A 123 5.07 -5.63 30.27
C ARG A 123 4.22 -5.70 28.99
N SER A 124 2.90 -5.57 29.09
CA SER A 124 2.02 -5.60 27.92
C SER A 124 2.26 -4.41 26.98
N LEU A 125 2.60 -3.25 27.51
CA LEU A 125 2.95 -2.07 26.72
C LEU A 125 4.33 -2.23 26.05
N ALA A 126 5.31 -2.79 26.74
CA ALA A 126 6.62 -3.11 26.18
C ALA A 126 6.50 -4.12 25.02
N THR A 127 5.75 -5.21 25.22
CA THR A 127 5.48 -6.20 24.16
C THR A 127 4.70 -5.60 23.00
N LYS A 128 3.69 -4.75 23.24
CA LYS A 128 2.99 -4.00 22.18
C LYS A 128 3.95 -3.14 21.36
N ARG A 129 4.86 -2.40 21.99
CA ARG A 129 5.88 -1.59 21.30
C ARG A 129 6.83 -2.46 20.47
N GLU A 130 7.25 -3.61 21.00
CA GLU A 130 8.10 -4.55 20.28
C GLU A 130 7.37 -5.12 19.04
N LEU A 131 6.12 -5.55 19.21
CA LEU A 131 5.29 -6.04 18.11
C LEU A 131 5.05 -4.97 17.05
N GLN A 132 4.82 -3.72 17.43
CA GLN A 132 4.71 -2.60 16.48
C GLN A 132 6.01 -2.37 15.70
N ARG A 133 7.18 -2.49 16.34
CA ARG A 133 8.48 -2.43 15.65
C ARG A 133 8.66 -3.59 14.68
N LYS A 134 8.31 -4.81 15.08
CA LYS A 134 8.37 -6.00 14.20
C LYS A 134 7.41 -5.87 13.02
N LEU A 135 6.19 -5.39 13.25
CA LEU A 135 5.19 -5.16 12.22
C LEU A 135 5.66 -4.12 11.20
N THR A 136 6.17 -2.99 11.65
CA THR A 136 6.70 -1.94 10.75
C THR A 136 7.94 -2.41 9.98
N ALA A 137 8.82 -3.20 10.60
CA ALA A 137 9.94 -3.83 9.89
C ALA A 137 9.46 -4.83 8.84
N ALA A 138 8.48 -5.68 9.17
CA ALA A 138 7.88 -6.61 8.23
C ALA A 138 7.21 -5.88 7.05
N GLN A 139 6.44 -4.82 7.33
CA GLN A 139 5.81 -3.99 6.30
C GLN A 139 6.83 -3.41 5.32
N ARG A 140 7.94 -2.83 5.83
CA ARG A 140 9.04 -2.34 4.98
C ARG A 140 9.64 -3.45 4.12
N THR A 141 9.86 -4.65 4.68
CA THR A 141 10.37 -5.77 3.86
C THR A 141 9.37 -6.18 2.80
N THR A 142 8.07 -6.23 3.11
CA THR A 142 7.04 -6.57 2.11
C THR A 142 6.93 -5.53 1.01
N GLU A 143 7.08 -4.24 1.32
CA GLU A 143 7.12 -3.16 0.32
C GLU A 143 8.34 -3.31 -0.59
N LEU A 144 9.52 -3.59 -0.02
CA LEU A 144 10.74 -3.86 -0.80
C LEU A 144 10.58 -5.09 -1.70
N TRP A 145 10.01 -6.18 -1.18
CA TRP A 145 9.72 -7.39 -1.96
C TRP A 145 8.71 -7.11 -3.07
N ALA A 146 7.67 -6.31 -2.81
CA ALA A 146 6.69 -5.93 -3.81
C ALA A 146 7.32 -5.11 -4.95
N ALA A 147 8.19 -4.14 -4.62
CA ALA A 147 8.94 -3.37 -5.60
C ALA A 147 9.90 -4.25 -6.41
N HIS A 148 10.62 -5.17 -5.75
CA HIS A 148 11.53 -6.10 -6.42
C HIS A 148 10.78 -7.07 -7.33
N ARG A 149 9.61 -7.56 -6.91
CA ARG A 149 8.75 -8.44 -7.70
C ARG A 149 8.36 -7.80 -9.03
N GLU A 150 8.06 -6.50 -9.04
CA GLU A 150 7.75 -5.78 -10.28
C GLU A 150 8.98 -5.70 -11.20
N SER A 151 10.17 -5.43 -10.65
CA SER A 151 11.42 -5.44 -11.45
C SER A 151 11.74 -6.82 -12.01
N VAL A 152 11.52 -7.88 -11.24
CA VAL A 152 11.73 -9.27 -11.69
C VAL A 152 10.74 -9.65 -12.78
N HIS A 153 9.47 -9.24 -12.65
CA HIS A 153 8.48 -9.42 -13.72
C HIS A 153 8.86 -8.68 -15.00
N LYS A 154 9.35 -7.44 -14.90
CA LYS A 154 9.84 -6.67 -16.07
C LYS A 154 11.04 -7.34 -16.74
N LEU A 155 11.99 -7.87 -15.95
CA LEU A 155 13.15 -8.61 -16.46
C LEU A 155 12.75 -9.96 -17.09
N ALA A 156 11.81 -10.69 -16.49
CA ALA A 156 11.29 -11.93 -17.06
C ALA A 156 10.56 -11.67 -18.39
N ALA A 157 9.74 -10.62 -18.44
CA ALA A 157 9.05 -10.19 -19.66
C ALA A 157 10.03 -9.71 -20.75
N SER A 158 11.12 -9.02 -20.38
CA SER A 158 12.12 -8.56 -21.35
C SER A 158 13.03 -9.67 -21.86
N GLN A 159 13.29 -10.71 -21.05
CA GLN A 159 13.97 -11.93 -21.51
C GLN A 159 13.10 -12.74 -22.50
N GLN A 160 11.78 -12.72 -22.31
CA GLN A 160 10.81 -13.27 -23.27
C GLN A 160 10.65 -12.41 -24.53
N ALA A 161 11.00 -11.13 -24.47
CA ALA A 161 11.07 -10.26 -25.65
C ALA A 161 12.32 -10.61 -26.49
N SER A 162 12.23 -11.69 -27.27
CA SER A 162 12.89 -12.08 -28.56
C SER A 162 14.36 -11.74 -28.87
N ASN A 163 14.93 -10.69 -28.30
CA ASN A 163 16.14 -10.05 -28.76
C ASN A 163 17.38 -10.77 -28.22
N VAL A 164 17.37 -11.18 -26.95
CA VAL A 164 18.53 -11.87 -26.35
C VAL A 164 18.70 -13.28 -26.92
N GLN A 165 17.60 -14.00 -27.12
CA GLN A 165 17.66 -15.35 -27.68
C GLN A 165 17.93 -15.31 -29.20
N GLY A 166 17.38 -14.31 -29.91
CA GLY A 166 17.68 -14.06 -31.32
C GLY A 166 19.12 -13.63 -31.57
N THR A 167 19.71 -12.77 -30.73
CA THR A 167 21.13 -12.39 -30.85
C THR A 167 22.07 -13.54 -30.54
N LEU A 168 21.78 -14.36 -29.52
CA LEU A 168 22.57 -15.55 -29.21
C LEU A 168 22.54 -16.58 -30.35
N GLN A 169 21.35 -16.83 -30.94
CA GLN A 169 21.23 -17.70 -32.11
C GLN A 169 21.93 -17.10 -33.34
N GLY A 170 21.84 -15.79 -33.53
CA GLY A 170 22.54 -15.07 -34.61
C GLY A 170 24.06 -15.18 -34.48
N LEU A 171 24.60 -15.04 -33.27
CA LEU A 171 26.03 -15.17 -32.99
C LEU A 171 26.53 -16.60 -33.18
N GLN A 172 25.74 -17.61 -32.79
CA GLN A 172 26.06 -19.02 -33.04
C GLN A 172 26.14 -19.29 -34.55
N ARG A 173 25.13 -18.86 -35.32
CA ARG A 173 25.16 -19.00 -36.79
C ARG A 173 26.36 -18.31 -37.42
N LEU A 174 26.73 -17.13 -36.93
CA LEU A 174 27.87 -16.38 -37.45
C LEU A 174 29.18 -17.11 -37.13
N SER A 175 29.31 -17.67 -35.92
CA SER A 175 30.43 -18.53 -35.53
C SER A 175 30.55 -19.75 -36.44
N ASP A 176 29.45 -20.46 -36.70
CA ASP A 176 29.44 -21.64 -37.57
C ASP A 176 29.87 -21.27 -39.00
N THR A 177 29.34 -20.17 -39.55
CA THR A 177 29.71 -19.71 -40.89
C THR A 177 31.17 -19.27 -41.01
N LEU A 178 31.75 -18.69 -39.95
CA LEU A 178 33.17 -18.35 -39.91
C LEU A 178 34.02 -19.61 -39.86
N GLN A 179 33.60 -20.61 -39.07
CA GLN A 179 34.31 -21.89 -38.98
C GLN A 179 34.28 -22.64 -40.32
N ASP A 180 33.13 -22.70 -40.99
CA ASP A 180 33.01 -23.27 -42.33
C ASP A 180 33.87 -22.53 -43.36
N GLY A 181 33.88 -21.20 -43.33
CA GLY A 181 34.74 -20.37 -44.19
C GLY A 181 36.23 -20.62 -43.96
N TRP A 182 36.64 -20.80 -42.70
CA TRP A 182 38.01 -21.19 -42.34
C TRP A 182 38.37 -22.58 -42.84
N HIS A 183 37.45 -23.55 -42.77
CA HIS A 183 37.66 -24.89 -43.30
C HIS A 183 37.79 -24.88 -44.84
N LEU A 184 37.00 -24.06 -45.53
CA LEU A 184 37.07 -23.91 -46.99
C LEU A 184 38.39 -23.28 -47.46
N LEU A 185 38.84 -22.20 -46.81
CA LEU A 185 40.13 -21.56 -47.10
C LEU A 185 41.31 -22.51 -46.85
N ARG A 186 41.23 -23.30 -45.77
CA ARG A 186 42.27 -24.29 -45.46
C ARG A 186 42.27 -25.49 -46.41
N SER A 187 41.11 -25.82 -47.00
CA SER A 187 41.00 -26.85 -48.03
C SER A 187 41.44 -26.37 -49.43
N SER A 188 41.44 -25.05 -49.69
CA SER A 188 41.92 -24.50 -50.97
C SER A 188 43.43 -24.36 -51.06
N ASP A 189 44.15 -24.33 -49.93
CA ASP A 189 45.62 -24.27 -49.89
C ASP A 189 46.28 -25.65 -50.10
N GLY A 190 45.51 -26.68 -50.49
CA GLY A 190 45.92 -28.07 -50.57
C GLY A 190 45.78 -28.76 -51.93
N VAL A 191 45.81 -28.06 -53.07
CA VAL A 191 46.05 -28.70 -54.39
C VAL A 191 46.79 -27.72 -55.32
N GLY A 192 47.98 -28.09 -55.77
CA GLY A 192 48.77 -27.35 -56.74
C GLY A 192 48.30 -27.55 -58.19
N GLY A 193 48.34 -26.46 -58.96
CA GLY A 193 48.59 -26.37 -60.41
C GLY A 193 47.63 -27.08 -61.39
N ASP A 194 46.81 -26.32 -62.11
CA ASP A 194 46.89 -26.22 -63.59
C ASP A 194 46.00 -25.06 -64.12
N SER A 195 46.30 -24.61 -65.34
CA SER A 195 45.79 -23.41 -65.99
C SER A 195 44.35 -23.51 -66.49
N GLY A 196 43.56 -22.44 -66.33
CA GLY A 196 42.43 -22.13 -67.22
C GLY A 196 41.07 -21.83 -66.57
N SER A 197 40.57 -20.61 -66.84
CA SER A 197 39.15 -20.21 -66.86
C SER A 197 38.41 -19.94 -65.52
N LEU A 198 38.44 -18.66 -65.13
CA LEU A 198 37.30 -17.82 -64.71
C LEU A 198 36.12 -18.50 -63.97
N VAL A 199 36.05 -18.29 -62.66
CA VAL A 199 34.78 -17.97 -61.97
C VAL A 199 35.00 -16.70 -61.14
N PRO A 200 34.13 -15.68 -61.23
CA PRO A 200 34.41 -14.36 -60.70
C PRO A 200 34.22 -14.34 -59.19
N GLY A 201 35.26 -13.96 -58.45
CA GLY A 201 35.06 -13.44 -57.10
C GLY A 201 34.03 -12.30 -57.13
N PRO A 202 33.18 -12.14 -56.10
CA PRO A 202 32.09 -11.17 -56.14
C PRO A 202 32.63 -9.74 -56.26
N ARG A 203 32.76 -9.28 -57.52
CA ARG A 203 32.95 -7.88 -57.91
C ARG A 203 31.74 -7.12 -57.41
N GLY A 204 31.86 -6.58 -56.21
CA GLY A 204 30.79 -5.87 -55.52
C GLY A 204 30.98 -5.82 -54.01
N ALA A 205 31.73 -6.74 -53.39
CA ALA A 205 31.96 -6.70 -51.95
C ALA A 205 32.76 -5.45 -51.52
N ALA A 206 33.88 -5.17 -52.19
CA ALA A 206 34.72 -4.00 -51.88
C ALA A 206 33.99 -2.66 -52.11
N GLN A 207 33.21 -2.55 -53.18
CA GLN A 207 32.38 -1.35 -53.45
C GLN A 207 31.21 -1.24 -52.46
N ARG A 208 30.54 -2.33 -52.07
CA ARG A 208 29.48 -2.32 -51.05
C ARG A 208 30.00 -2.00 -49.66
N TYR A 209 31.23 -2.41 -49.32
CA TYR A 209 31.90 -2.01 -48.09
C TYR A 209 32.26 -0.51 -48.10
N ALA A 210 32.81 0.00 -49.21
CA ALA A 210 33.12 1.42 -49.36
C ALA A 210 31.86 2.30 -49.32
N GLN A 211 30.76 1.85 -49.95
CA GLN A 211 29.49 2.57 -49.98
C GLN A 211 28.74 2.53 -48.65
N ARG A 212 28.85 1.43 -47.86
CA ARG A 212 28.32 1.36 -46.49
C ARG A 212 29.13 2.16 -45.48
N ARG A 213 30.45 2.30 -45.67
CA ARG A 213 31.29 3.13 -44.78
C ARG A 213 30.93 4.62 -44.84
N GLY A 214 30.37 5.09 -45.96
CA GLY A 214 29.82 6.44 -46.10
C GLY A 214 28.41 6.63 -45.51
N GLN A 215 27.71 5.54 -45.18
CA GLN A 215 26.35 5.58 -44.61
C GLN A 215 26.31 5.29 -43.10
N ILE A 216 27.40 4.77 -42.52
CA ILE A 216 27.54 4.71 -41.07
C ILE A 216 28.00 6.09 -40.61
N SER A 217 27.04 6.96 -40.32
CA SER A 217 27.31 8.11 -39.46
C SER A 217 27.76 7.55 -38.11
N THR A 218 29.04 7.66 -37.82
CA THR A 218 29.53 7.51 -36.45
C THR A 218 28.91 8.66 -35.68
N ALA A 219 27.82 8.39 -34.97
CA ALA A 219 27.31 9.33 -33.98
C ALA A 219 28.45 9.64 -33.01
N GLU A 220 28.76 10.91 -32.82
CA GLU A 220 29.77 11.34 -31.86
C GLU A 220 29.35 10.85 -30.46
N PRO A 221 30.29 10.50 -29.57
CA PRO A 221 29.96 10.01 -28.21
C PRO A 221 29.06 10.98 -27.42
N SER A 222 29.06 12.26 -27.78
CA SER A 222 28.19 13.31 -27.22
C SER A 222 26.71 13.11 -27.57
N ASP A 223 26.38 12.52 -28.71
CA ASP A 223 24.99 12.27 -29.13
C ASP A 223 24.41 11.03 -28.43
N LEU A 224 25.25 10.04 -28.11
CA LEU A 224 24.87 8.89 -27.29
C LEU A 224 24.60 9.29 -25.83
N LEU A 225 25.32 10.29 -25.31
CA LEU A 225 25.09 10.86 -23.97
C LEU A 225 23.81 11.68 -23.88
N LYS A 226 23.37 12.32 -24.98
CA LYS A 226 22.07 13.01 -25.03
C LYS A 226 20.89 12.03 -25.06
N LEU A 227 21.04 10.90 -25.75
CA LEU A 227 20.00 9.87 -25.77
C LEU A 227 19.87 9.16 -24.43
N SER A 228 20.97 8.93 -23.71
CA SER A 228 20.91 8.32 -22.37
C SER A 228 20.28 9.25 -21.33
N SER A 229 20.53 10.57 -21.41
CA SER A 229 19.89 11.54 -20.50
C SER A 229 18.41 11.74 -20.80
N MET A 230 17.98 11.61 -22.06
CA MET A 230 16.56 11.65 -22.43
C MET A 230 15.79 10.40 -21.98
N LEU A 231 16.41 9.22 -21.97
CA LEU A 231 15.81 7.98 -21.46
C LEU A 231 15.75 7.90 -19.93
N ALA A 232 16.60 8.66 -19.22
CA ALA A 232 16.58 8.72 -17.75
C ALA A 232 15.51 9.68 -17.19
N ALA A 233 14.86 10.47 -18.06
CA ALA A 233 13.84 11.46 -17.69
C ALA A 233 12.40 11.05 -18.06
N SER A 234 12.17 9.80 -18.50
CA SER A 234 10.84 9.19 -18.70
C SER A 234 10.62 8.05 -17.72
#